data_AF-A0A3D5A944-F1
#
_entry.id   AF-A0A3D5A944-F1
#
_cell.length_a   1.000
_cell.length_b   1.000
_cell.length_c   1.000
_cell.angle_alpha   90.00
_cell.angle_beta   90.00
_cell.angle_gamma   90.00
#
_symmetry.space_group_name_H-M   'P 1'
#
loop_
_entity.id
_entity.type
_entity.pdbx_description
1 polymer ?
#
loop_
_entity_poly.entity_id
_entity_poly.type
_entity_poly.pdbx_seq_one_letter_code
_entity_poly.pdbx_strand_id
1 'polypeptide(L)'
;MKRNLSLADKEKRRDHDFGWVERLSWLMDNNFQIAGFRFGLDPILNFVPFAGTIASFGTSFVLVMVMWRNGASSKLVVKMLINISVDAIFGAIPVFGNVFDFFNKANTKNIKLMKEHYYENKHQGSAIWLLLGILTIILVFFVGTIYFLWIAGEWVWNLFF
;
A
#
# COMPACT_ATOMS: atom_id res chain seq x y z
N MET A 1 -13.30 13.89 -38.90
CA MET A 1 -11.84 13.82 -39.19
C MET A 1 -11.11 13.46 -37.89
N LYS A 2 -10.82 12.16 -37.64
CA LYS A 2 -10.11 11.73 -36.42
C LYS A 2 -8.63 12.09 -36.60
N ARG A 3 -8.17 13.14 -35.92
CA ARG A 3 -6.78 13.59 -35.95
C ARG A 3 -5.93 12.50 -35.29
N ASN A 4 -5.26 11.68 -36.09
CA ASN A 4 -4.36 10.64 -35.60
C ASN A 4 -3.18 11.33 -34.90
N LEU A 5 -3.22 11.34 -33.57
CA LEU A 5 -2.15 11.89 -32.76
C LEU A 5 -0.91 11.02 -32.92
N SER A 6 0.22 11.66 -33.23
CA SER A 6 1.53 11.02 -33.21
C SER A 6 1.77 10.38 -31.85
N LEU A 7 2.54 9.30 -31.78
CA LEU A 7 2.85 8.66 -30.49
C LEU A 7 3.49 9.66 -29.51
N ALA A 8 4.31 10.57 -30.03
CA ALA A 8 4.89 11.68 -29.27
C ALA A 8 3.81 12.66 -28.72
N ASP A 9 2.72 12.90 -29.45
CA ASP A 9 1.61 13.75 -28.97
C ASP A 9 0.75 13.06 -27.91
N LYS A 10 0.65 11.72 -27.97
CA LYS A 10 -0.03 10.92 -26.94
C LYS A 10 0.81 10.87 -25.66
N GLU A 11 2.11 10.68 -25.80
CA GLU A 11 3.08 10.63 -24.71
C GLU A 11 3.14 11.99 -23.99
N LYS A 12 3.26 13.09 -24.76
CA LYS A 12 3.27 14.46 -24.22
C LYS A 12 1.95 14.87 -23.55
N ARG A 13 0.80 14.35 -24.00
CA ARG A 13 -0.48 14.53 -23.29
C ARG A 13 -0.53 13.76 -21.98
N ARG A 14 -0.02 12.53 -21.95
CA ARG A 14 0.06 11.75 -20.70
C ARG A 14 0.90 12.51 -19.67
N ASP A 15 2.07 13.01 -20.06
CA ASP A 15 2.90 13.80 -19.13
C ASP A 15 2.21 15.08 -18.64
N HIS A 16 1.46 15.78 -19.50
CA HIS A 16 0.71 16.99 -19.11
C HIS A 16 -0.49 16.71 -18.18
N ASP A 17 -1.24 15.62 -18.41
CA ASP A 17 -2.42 15.26 -17.61
C ASP A 17 -2.05 14.65 -16.24
N PHE A 18 -0.81 14.16 -16.09
CA PHE A 18 -0.32 13.49 -14.88
C PHE A 18 0.66 14.32 -14.03
N GLY A 19 0.79 15.64 -14.26
CA GLY A 19 1.67 16.49 -13.43
C GLY A 19 1.37 16.46 -11.92
N TRP A 20 0.16 16.05 -11.53
CA TRP A 20 -0.20 15.79 -10.13
C TRP A 20 0.47 14.52 -9.56
N VAL A 21 0.71 13.49 -10.38
CA VAL A 21 1.42 12.24 -10.02
C VAL A 21 2.85 12.56 -9.65
N GLU A 22 3.47 13.48 -10.38
CA GLU A 22 4.84 13.90 -10.16
C GLU A 22 4.96 14.80 -8.93
N ARG A 23 4.00 15.71 -8.71
CA ARG A 23 3.88 16.46 -7.45
C ARG A 23 3.62 15.55 -6.25
N LEU A 24 2.80 14.52 -6.41
CA LEU A 24 2.50 13.56 -5.35
C LEU A 24 3.73 12.69 -5.04
N SER A 25 4.42 12.21 -6.08
CA SER A 25 5.69 11.48 -5.93
C SER A 25 6.73 12.38 -5.25
N TRP A 26 6.86 13.64 -5.67
CA TRP A 26 7.77 14.60 -5.07
C TRP A 26 7.39 14.91 -3.61
N LEU A 27 6.11 15.10 -3.27
CA LEU A 27 5.68 15.32 -1.89
C LEU A 27 6.01 14.14 -0.97
N MET A 28 5.96 12.92 -1.51
CA MET A 28 6.30 11.71 -0.78
C MET A 28 7.82 11.48 -0.71
N ASP A 29 8.54 11.72 -1.80
CA ASP A 29 10.01 11.62 -1.87
C ASP A 29 10.69 12.70 -1.02
N ASN A 30 10.12 13.91 -0.96
CA ASN A 30 10.57 15.01 -0.10
C ASN A 30 10.14 14.89 1.36
N ASN A 31 9.49 13.78 1.72
CA ASN A 31 9.11 13.39 3.07
C ASN A 31 9.12 14.58 4.03
N PHE A 32 8.03 15.38 3.95
CA PHE A 32 7.66 16.38 4.94
C PHE A 32 8.37 17.74 4.95
N GLN A 33 8.99 18.23 3.87
CA GLN A 33 9.31 19.68 3.79
C GLN A 33 8.22 20.45 3.03
N ILE A 34 7.27 21.04 3.76
CA ILE A 34 6.37 22.08 3.24
C ILE A 34 6.71 23.38 3.94
N ALA A 35 7.10 24.40 3.17
CA ALA A 35 7.43 25.75 3.65
C ALA A 35 8.59 25.82 4.66
N GLY A 36 9.66 25.02 4.47
CA GLY A 36 10.84 25.05 5.34
C GLY A 36 10.66 24.34 6.69
N PHE A 37 9.47 23.80 6.98
CA PHE A 37 9.20 23.00 8.17
C PHE A 37 9.18 21.50 7.84
N ARG A 38 9.99 20.71 8.56
CA ARG A 38 9.96 19.23 8.56
C ARG A 38 8.74 18.75 9.35
N PHE A 39 7.58 18.64 8.70
CA PHE A 39 6.34 18.26 9.37
C PHE A 39 6.30 16.77 9.69
N GLY A 40 6.85 16.35 10.82
CA GLY A 40 6.71 14.97 11.28
C GLY A 40 7.96 14.30 11.83
N LEU A 41 9.03 15.05 12.12
CA LEU A 41 10.22 14.47 12.79
C LEU A 41 10.65 15.18 14.07
N ASP A 42 10.58 16.52 14.18
CA ASP A 42 11.26 17.19 15.28
C ASP A 42 10.42 17.57 16.52
N PRO A 43 9.14 18.01 16.44
CA PRO A 43 8.42 18.43 17.67
C PRO A 43 7.60 17.32 18.35
N ILE A 44 7.02 16.38 17.60
CA ILE A 44 6.02 15.43 18.12
C ILE A 44 6.64 14.06 18.45
N LEU A 45 7.64 13.63 17.69
CA LEU A 45 8.32 12.34 17.87
C LEU A 45 9.10 12.22 19.18
N ASN A 46 9.52 13.35 19.76
CA ASN A 46 10.13 13.39 21.07
C ASN A 46 9.12 13.35 22.24
N PHE A 47 7.83 13.56 21.97
CA PHE A 47 6.82 13.75 23.03
C PHE A 47 5.72 12.68 23.06
N VAL A 48 5.48 11.97 21.95
CA VAL A 48 4.38 11.01 21.84
C VAL A 48 4.86 9.69 21.20
N PRO A 49 4.93 8.58 21.97
CA PRO A 49 5.13 7.27 21.37
C PRO A 49 4.02 6.98 20.34
N PHE A 50 4.34 6.31 19.23
CA PHE A 50 3.44 6.02 18.09
C PHE A 50 3.09 7.19 17.15
N ALA A 51 3.59 8.42 17.38
CA ALA A 51 3.34 9.54 16.48
C ALA A 51 3.85 9.30 15.04
N GLY A 52 5.03 8.67 14.90
CA GLY A 52 5.56 8.27 13.60
C GLY A 52 4.64 7.31 12.86
N THR A 53 4.00 6.37 13.58
CA THR A 53 3.04 5.41 13.00
C THR A 53 1.79 6.09 12.47
N ILE A 54 1.24 7.05 13.23
CA ILE A 54 0.04 7.81 12.83
C ILE A 54 0.32 8.69 11.61
N ALA A 55 1.46 9.38 11.60
CA ALA A 55 1.87 10.23 10.49
C ALA A 55 2.09 9.40 9.21
N SER A 56 2.86 8.30 9.31
CA SER A 56 3.10 7.43 8.16
C SER A 56 1.81 6.81 7.62
N PHE A 57 0.94 6.26 8.48
CA PHE A 57 -0.34 5.69 8.04
C PHE A 57 -1.24 6.74 7.37
N GLY A 58 -1.28 7.96 7.91
CA GLY A 58 -1.99 9.09 7.32
C GLY A 58 -1.52 9.41 5.89
N THR A 59 -0.20 9.47 5.66
CA THR A 59 0.34 9.73 4.32
C THR A 59 -0.03 8.65 3.30
N SER A 60 0.10 7.37 3.68
CA SER A 60 -0.26 6.25 2.80
C SER A 60 -1.75 6.24 2.47
N PHE A 61 -2.59 6.58 3.45
CA PHE A 61 -4.03 6.68 3.27
C PHE A 61 -4.43 7.84 2.36
N VAL A 62 -3.81 9.01 2.53
CA VAL A 62 -4.00 10.17 1.64
C VAL A 62 -3.62 9.81 0.21
N LEU A 63 -2.50 9.12 -0.01
CA LEU A 63 -2.09 8.64 -1.33
C LEU A 63 -3.20 7.78 -1.97
N VAL A 64 -3.71 6.79 -1.25
CA VAL A 64 -4.79 5.91 -1.75
C VAL A 64 -6.07 6.69 -2.06
N MET A 65 -6.45 7.63 -1.19
CA MET A 65 -7.62 8.50 -1.38
C MET A 65 -7.50 9.40 -2.61
N VAL A 66 -6.34 10.04 -2.80
CA VAL A 66 -6.05 10.88 -3.97
C VAL A 66 -6.15 10.03 -5.24
N MET A 67 -5.57 8.84 -5.23
CA MET A 67 -5.62 7.91 -6.36
C MET A 67 -7.05 7.49 -6.70
N TRP A 68 -7.85 7.16 -5.68
CA TRP A 68 -9.24 6.79 -5.88
C TRP A 68 -10.07 7.93 -6.48
N ARG A 69 -9.89 9.17 -6.00
CA ARG A 69 -10.55 10.35 -6.59
C ARG A 69 -10.10 10.65 -8.02
N ASN A 70 -8.86 10.31 -8.37
CA ASN A 70 -8.31 10.49 -9.72
C ASN A 70 -8.56 9.28 -10.64
N GLY A 71 -9.59 8.47 -10.34
CA GLY A 71 -10.07 7.43 -11.25
C GLY A 71 -9.19 6.19 -11.35
N ALA A 72 -8.33 5.94 -10.35
CA ALA A 72 -7.57 4.70 -10.28
C ALA A 72 -8.48 3.47 -10.28
N SER A 73 -8.05 2.40 -10.94
CA SER A 73 -8.78 1.13 -10.94
C SER A 73 -8.90 0.55 -9.53
N SER A 74 -9.99 -0.15 -9.25
CA SER A 74 -10.18 -0.85 -7.97
C SER A 74 -9.06 -1.86 -7.70
N LYS A 75 -8.55 -2.52 -8.75
CA LYS A 75 -7.43 -3.46 -8.64
C LYS A 75 -6.15 -2.79 -8.15
N LEU A 76 -5.84 -1.58 -8.61
CA LEU A 76 -4.70 -0.81 -8.13
C LEU A 76 -4.88 -0.42 -6.66
N VAL A 77 -6.04 0.15 -6.32
CA VAL A 77 -6.37 0.60 -4.96
C VAL A 77 -6.21 -0.55 -3.97
N VAL A 78 -6.75 -1.73 -4.27
CA VAL A 78 -6.61 -2.91 -3.39
C VAL A 78 -5.16 -3.36 -3.25
N LYS A 79 -4.34 -3.34 -4.31
CA LYS A 79 -2.90 -3.64 -4.21
C LYS A 79 -2.16 -2.65 -3.31
N MET A 80 -2.50 -1.36 -3.42
CA MET A 80 -1.89 -0.34 -2.56
C MET A 80 -2.26 -0.53 -1.09
N LEU A 81 -3.52 -0.87 -0.82
CA LEU A 81 -3.99 -1.20 0.53
C LEU A 81 -3.29 -2.44 1.09
N ILE A 82 -3.07 -3.48 0.28
CA ILE A 82 -2.35 -4.69 0.72
C ILE A 82 -0.92 -4.34 1.15
N ASN A 83 -0.19 -3.53 0.38
CA ASN A 83 1.16 -3.10 0.78
C ASN A 83 1.15 -2.39 2.12
N ILE A 84 0.20 -1.47 2.34
CA ILE A 84 0.06 -0.74 3.61
C ILE A 84 -0.26 -1.70 4.75
N SER A 85 -1.22 -2.62 4.56
CA SER A 85 -1.60 -3.59 5.59
C SER A 85 -0.45 -4.53 5.96
N VAL A 86 0.30 -5.02 4.97
CA VAL A 86 1.46 -5.89 5.19
C VAL A 86 2.54 -5.14 5.97
N ASP A 87 2.90 -3.94 5.52
CA ASP A 87 3.94 -3.14 6.17
C ASP A 87 3.50 -2.70 7.59
N ALA A 88 2.20 -2.45 7.83
CA ALA A 88 1.65 -2.18 9.16
C ALA A 88 1.70 -3.40 10.09
N ILE A 89 1.42 -4.61 9.59
CA ILE A 89 1.55 -5.86 10.36
C ILE A 89 3.02 -6.07 10.78
N PHE A 90 3.97 -5.88 9.86
CA PHE A 90 5.39 -6.03 10.17
C PHE A 90 5.90 -4.91 11.11
N GLY A 91 5.45 -3.68 10.92
CA GLY A 91 5.80 -2.54 11.78
C GLY A 91 5.21 -2.63 13.18
N ALA A 92 4.14 -3.41 13.40
CA ALA A 92 3.57 -3.66 14.71
C ALA A 92 4.38 -4.66 15.56
N ILE A 93 5.32 -5.40 14.94
CA ILE A 93 6.15 -6.38 15.64
C ILE A 93 7.40 -5.66 16.21
N PRO A 94 7.55 -5.54 17.55
CA PRO A 94 8.63 -4.77 18.18
C PRO A 94 10.04 -5.26 17.83
N VAL A 95 10.17 -6.56 17.51
CA VAL A 95 11.45 -7.19 17.13
C VAL A 95 11.97 -6.69 15.77
N PHE A 96 11.10 -6.17 14.90
CA PHE A 96 11.50 -5.60 13.60
C PHE A 96 11.74 -4.08 13.64
N GLY A 97 11.67 -3.46 14.83
CA GLY A 97 12.41 -2.26 15.26
C GLY A 97 12.06 -0.90 14.64
N ASN A 98 12.11 -0.75 13.32
CA ASN A 98 12.07 0.56 12.68
C ASN A 98 10.76 0.79 11.91
N VAL A 99 9.71 1.14 12.66
CA VAL A 99 8.39 1.46 12.10
C VAL A 99 8.50 2.48 10.96
N PHE A 100 9.28 3.55 11.13
CA PHE A 100 9.42 4.59 10.09
C PHE A 100 10.02 4.06 8.77
N ASP A 101 11.02 3.18 8.84
CA ASP A 101 11.71 2.66 7.66
C ASP A 101 10.83 1.70 6.84
N PHE A 102 10.07 0.84 7.53
CA PHE A 102 9.13 -0.08 6.89
C PHE A 102 7.97 0.65 6.18
N PHE A 103 7.48 1.76 6.74
CA PHE A 103 6.38 2.51 6.12
C PHE A 103 6.83 3.34 4.91
N ASN A 104 8.04 3.92 4.93
CA ASN A 104 8.60 4.55 3.74
C ASN A 104 8.68 3.55 2.57
N LYS A 105 9.08 2.31 2.88
CA LYS A 105 9.10 1.21 1.90
C LYS A 105 7.71 0.91 1.31
N ALA A 106 6.64 1.00 2.10
CA ALA A 106 5.25 0.84 1.65
C ALA A 106 4.84 1.92 0.64
N ASN A 107 5.15 3.18 0.98
CA ASN A 107 4.87 4.33 0.14
C ASN A 107 5.60 4.27 -1.20
N THR A 108 6.89 3.92 -1.20
CA THR A 108 7.66 3.74 -2.44
C THR A 108 7.06 2.66 -3.35
N LYS A 109 6.64 1.51 -2.80
CA LYS A 109 5.95 0.45 -3.58
C LYS A 109 4.64 0.96 -4.19
N ASN A 110 3.87 1.75 -3.45
CA ASN A 110 2.59 2.29 -3.91
C ASN A 110 2.75 3.35 -5.00
N ILE A 111 3.77 4.21 -4.89
CA ILE A 111 4.14 5.16 -5.96
C ILE A 111 4.53 4.40 -7.23
N LYS A 112 5.30 3.32 -7.11
CA LYS A 112 5.65 2.47 -8.26
C LYS A 112 4.40 1.88 -8.92
N LEU A 113 3.49 1.32 -8.15
CA LEU A 113 2.23 0.78 -8.67
C LEU A 113 1.38 1.85 -9.36
N MET A 114 1.34 3.06 -8.82
CA MET A 114 0.70 4.22 -9.44
C MET A 114 1.33 4.55 -10.80
N LYS A 115 2.67 4.63 -10.87
CA LYS A 115 3.38 4.88 -12.13
C LYS A 115 3.08 3.78 -13.15
N GLU A 116 3.16 2.52 -12.76
CA GLU A 116 2.81 1.39 -13.64
C GLU A 116 1.35 1.46 -14.13
N HIS A 117 0.43 1.93 -13.29
CA HIS A 117 -0.97 2.08 -13.68
C HIS A 117 -1.18 3.15 -14.74
N TYR A 118 -0.63 4.35 -14.52
CA TYR A 118 -0.88 5.50 -15.36
C TYR A 118 0.02 5.59 -16.60
N TYR A 119 1.27 5.13 -16.52
CA TYR A 119 2.22 5.16 -17.65
C TYR A 119 2.19 3.87 -18.47
N GLU A 120 2.10 2.71 -17.80
CA GLU A 120 2.21 1.42 -18.45
C GLU A 120 0.84 0.74 -18.69
N ASN A 121 -0.27 1.39 -18.30
CA ASN A 121 -1.62 0.81 -18.35
C ASN A 121 -1.73 -0.54 -17.62
N LYS A 122 -0.90 -0.77 -16.60
CA LYS A 122 -0.95 -1.98 -15.77
C LYS A 122 -2.01 -1.85 -14.68
N HIS A 123 -2.33 -2.97 -14.04
CA HIS A 123 -3.28 -3.02 -12.91
C HIS A 123 -4.68 -2.49 -13.23
N GLN A 124 -5.08 -2.43 -14.49
CA GLN A 124 -6.42 -2.01 -14.90
C GLN A 124 -7.49 -3.04 -14.48
N GLY A 125 -8.72 -2.58 -14.34
CA GLY A 125 -9.90 -3.42 -14.10
C GLY A 125 -10.28 -3.67 -12.63
N SER A 126 -11.16 -4.66 -12.45
CA SER A 126 -11.77 -4.96 -11.15
C SER A 126 -10.85 -5.75 -10.23
N ALA A 127 -10.96 -5.48 -8.93
CA ALA A 127 -10.24 -6.20 -7.88
C ALA A 127 -10.86 -7.56 -7.52
N ILE A 128 -12.04 -7.91 -8.06
CA ILE A 128 -12.83 -9.08 -7.65
C ILE A 128 -11.98 -10.37 -7.62
N TRP A 129 -11.26 -10.66 -8.71
CA TRP A 129 -10.42 -11.87 -8.78
C TRP A 129 -9.26 -11.88 -7.78
N LEU A 130 -8.72 -10.70 -7.49
CA LEU A 130 -7.65 -10.55 -6.51
C LEU A 130 -8.19 -10.77 -5.09
N LEU A 131 -9.35 -10.16 -4.77
CA LEU A 131 -10.03 -10.36 -3.49
C LEU A 131 -10.45 -11.82 -3.30
N LEU A 132 -10.98 -12.46 -4.34
CA LEU A 132 -11.34 -13.88 -4.30
C LEU A 132 -10.11 -14.75 -4.02
N GLY A 133 -8.98 -14.50 -4.68
CA GLY A 133 -7.74 -15.22 -4.43
C GLY A 133 -7.24 -15.07 -2.99
N ILE A 134 -7.29 -13.85 -2.44
CA ILE A 134 -6.94 -13.58 -1.04
C ILE A 134 -7.88 -14.33 -0.09
N LEU A 135 -9.19 -14.27 -0.35
CA LEU A 135 -10.19 -14.95 0.45
C LEU A 135 -9.96 -16.46 0.47
N THR A 136 -9.66 -17.06 -0.70
CA THR A 136 -9.34 -18.48 -0.81
C THR A 136 -8.10 -18.85 0.02
N ILE A 137 -7.04 -18.04 -0.03
CA ILE A 137 -5.82 -18.28 0.76
C ILE A 137 -6.13 -18.24 2.26
N ILE A 138 -6.88 -17.24 2.70
CA ILE A 138 -7.30 -17.10 4.11
C ILE A 138 -8.13 -18.31 4.55
N LEU A 139 -9.06 -18.75 3.71
CA LEU A 139 -9.93 -19.89 4.00
C LEU A 139 -9.13 -21.19 4.12
N VAL A 140 -8.20 -21.44 3.18
CA VAL A 140 -7.32 -22.61 3.24
C VAL A 140 -6.47 -22.60 4.51
N PHE A 141 -5.90 -21.45 4.87
CA PHE A 141 -5.13 -21.30 6.11
C PHE A 141 -5.98 -21.60 7.35
N PHE A 142 -7.21 -21.08 7.41
CA PHE A 142 -8.11 -21.27 8.54
C PHE A 142 -8.52 -22.74 8.69
N VAL A 143 -8.90 -23.40 7.59
CA VAL A 143 -9.23 -24.83 7.57
C VAL A 143 -8.03 -25.67 7.99
N GLY A 144 -6.83 -25.36 7.46
CA GLY A 144 -5.60 -26.04 7.85
C GLY A 144 -5.29 -25.91 9.34
N THR A 145 -5.54 -24.73 9.92
CA THR A 145 -5.36 -24.49 11.36
C THR A 145 -6.33 -25.32 12.19
N ILE A 146 -7.61 -25.37 11.82
CA ILE A 146 -8.61 -26.20 12.51
C ILE A 146 -8.24 -27.68 12.43
N TYR A 147 -7.85 -28.16 11.24
CA TYR A 147 -7.45 -29.54 11.04
C TYR A 147 -6.21 -29.91 11.85
N PHE A 148 -5.22 -29.02 11.90
CA PHE A 148 -4.04 -29.20 12.72
C PHE A 148 -4.38 -29.28 14.22
N LEU A 149 -5.26 -28.39 14.71
CA LEU A 149 -5.70 -28.40 16.10
C LEU A 149 -6.48 -29.68 16.45
N TRP A 150 -7.28 -30.19 15.52
CA TRP A 150 -7.97 -31.48 15.68
C TRP A 150 -6.98 -32.62 15.88
N ILE A 151 -5.99 -32.75 14.97
CA ILE A 151 -4.96 -33.80 15.06
C ILE A 151 -4.16 -33.66 16.35
N ALA A 152 -3.76 -32.45 16.70
CA ALA A 152 -3.03 -32.19 17.94
C ALA A 152 -3.86 -32.59 19.17
N GLY A 153 -5.17 -32.31 19.15
CA GLY A 153 -6.11 -32.71 20.19
C GLY A 153 -6.22 -34.22 20.35
N GLU A 154 -6.36 -34.96 19.25
CA GLU A 154 -6.37 -36.44 19.27
C GLU A 154 -5.04 -37.00 19.79
N TRP A 155 -3.92 -36.43 19.34
CA TRP A 155 -2.59 -36.85 19.80
C TRP A 155 -2.41 -36.66 21.30
N VAL A 156 -2.85 -35.51 21.84
CA VAL A 156 -2.85 -35.24 23.29
C VAL A 156 -3.77 -36.20 24.02
N TRP A 157 -4.98 -36.43 23.51
CA TRP A 157 -5.94 -37.33 24.15
C TRP A 157 -5.36 -38.74 24.33
N ASN A 158 -4.81 -39.31 23.25
CA ASN A 158 -4.19 -40.65 23.25
C ASN A 158 -2.92 -40.75 24.12
N LEU A 159 -2.31 -39.62 24.48
CA LEU A 159 -1.15 -39.60 25.38
C LEU A 159 -1.57 -39.74 26.85
N PHE A 160 -2.75 -39.24 27.20
CA PHE A 160 -3.20 -39.14 28.60
C PHE A 160 -4.32 -40.12 28.98
N PHE A 161 -5.12 -40.59 28.02
CA PHE A 161 -6.25 -41.50 28.22
C PHE A 161 -6.13 -42.73 27.31
#